data_AF-A0A3N5VSU9-F1
#
_entry.id   AF-A0A3N5VSU9-F1
#
_cell.length_a   1.000
_cell.length_b   1.000
_cell.length_c   1.000
_cell.angle_alpha   90.00
_cell.angle_beta   90.00
_cell.angle_gamma   90.00
#
_symmetry.space_group_name_H-M   'P 1'
#
loop_
_entity.id
_entity.type
_entity.pdbx_description
1 polymer ?
#
loop_
_entity_poly.entity_id
_entity_poly.type
_entity_poly.pdbx_seq_one_letter_code
_entity_poly.pdbx_strand_id
1 'polypeptide(L)' 'MFCTHLSLANFRNYARLELDIARGVSVVVGDNAQGKSNLLE' A
#
# COMPACT_ATOMS: atom_id res chain seq x y z
N MET A 1 -6.62 -2.14 16.60
CA MET A 1 -7.11 -1.96 15.21
C MET A 1 -6.16 -2.69 14.28
N PHE A 2 -6.64 -3.46 13.30
CA PHE A 2 -5.82 -4.23 12.35
C PHE A 2 -6.42 -4.12 10.95
N CYS A 3 -5.63 -3.68 9.97
CA CYS A 3 -6.02 -3.65 8.57
C CYS A 3 -5.73 -5.02 7.96
N THR A 4 -6.76 -5.70 7.46
CA THR A 4 -6.63 -7.01 6.81
C THR A 4 -6.50 -6.90 5.29
N HIS A 5 -7.04 -5.83 4.70
CA HIS A 5 -7.14 -5.65 3.27
C HIS A 5 -7.17 -4.17 2.92
N LEU A 6 -6.41 -3.78 1.89
CA LEU A 6 -6.34 -2.43 1.36
C LEU A 6 -6.62 -2.44 -0.15
N SER A 7 -7.65 -1.70 -0.54
CA SER A 7 -7.99 -1.44 -1.94
C SER A 7 -7.84 0.06 -2.24
N LEU A 8 -7.10 0.40 -3.29
CA LEU A 8 -6.94 1.76 -3.78
C LEU A 8 -7.36 1.83 -5.24
N ALA A 9 -8.05 2.91 -5.61
CA ALA A 9 -8.41 3.21 -6.99
C ALA A 9 -8.21 4.71 -7.26
N ASN A 10 -7.45 5.03 -8.31
CA ASN A 10 -7.13 6.41 -8.71
C ASN A 10 -6.62 7.29 -7.55
N PHE A 11 -5.77 6.72 -6.69
CA PHE A 11 -5.24 7.39 -5.52
C PHE A 11 -3.75 7.68 -5.70
N ARG A 12 -3.37 8.96 -5.72
CA ARG A 12 -2.00 9.40 -6.00
C ARG A 12 -1.46 8.77 -7.28
N ASN A 13 -0.39 7.99 -7.19
CA ASN A 13 0.21 7.26 -8.30
C ASN A 13 -0.29 5.81 -8.44
N TYR A 14 -1.26 5.38 -7.62
CA TYR A 14 -1.92 4.09 -7.78
C TYR A 14 -3.17 4.23 -8.66
N ALA A 15 -3.09 3.75 -9.91
CA ALA A 15 -4.29 3.57 -10.73
C ALA A 15 -5.22 2.52 -10.09
N ARG A 16 -4.65 1.40 -9.63
CA ARG A 16 -5.33 0.36 -8.85
C ARG A 16 -4.34 -0.39 -7.96
N LEU A 17 -4.72 -0.72 -6.73
CA LEU A 17 -4.00 -1.62 -5.84
C LEU A 17 -5.01 -2.48 -5.07
N GLU A 18 -4.71 -3.77 -4.94
CA GLU A 18 -5.41 -4.71 -4.07
C GLU A 18 -4.36 -5.46 -3.27
N LEU A 19 -4.41 -5.36 -1.94
CA LEU A 19 -3.39 -5.91 -1.06
C LEU A 19 -4.01 -6.54 0.19
N ASP A 20 -3.75 -7.83 0.39
CA ASP A 20 -4.03 -8.50 1.67
C ASP A 20 -2.86 -8.32 2.63
N ILE A 21 -3.16 -7.92 3.86
CA ILE A 21 -2.16 -7.62 4.89
C ILE A 21 -2.21 -8.71 5.96
N ALA A 22 -1.13 -9.48 6.05
CA ALA A 22 -0.96 -10.46 7.09
C ALA A 22 -0.58 -9.81 8.43
N ARG A 23 -0.84 -10.51 9.53
CA ARG A 23 -0.34 -10.09 10.85
C ARG A 23 1.19 -10.20 10.88
N GLY A 24 1.83 -9.21 11.48
CA GLY A 24 3.28 -9.16 11.64
C GLY A 24 3.90 -7.94 10.97
N VAL A 25 5.21 -8.01 10.71
CA VAL A 25 5.96 -6.93 10.07
C VAL A 25 5.84 -7.07 8.56
N SER A 26 5.39 -6.02 7.89
CA SER A 26 5.40 -5.89 6.43
C SER A 26 6.49 -4.90 6.02
N VAL A 27 7.27 -5.24 5.00
CA VAL A 27 8.32 -4.36 4.46
C VAL A 27 7.97 -4.04 3.02
N VAL A 28 7.79 -2.75 2.72
CA VAL A 28 7.47 -2.26 1.38
C VAL A 28 8.73 -1.63 0.78
N VAL A 29 9.19 -2.16 -0.35
CA VAL A 29 10.45 -1.77 -1.02
C VAL A 29 10.19 -1.29 -2.45
N GLY A 30 11.11 -0.47 -2.97
CA GLY A 30 11.03 0.09 -4.32
C GLY A 30 11.81 1.39 -4.42
N ASP A 31 12.01 1.89 -5.63
CA ASP A 31 12.76 3.13 -5.89
C ASP A 31 11.98 4.38 -5.47
N ASN A 32 12.65 5.53 -5.54
CA ASN A 32 12.00 6.83 -5.31
C ASN A 32 10.81 7.02 -6.26
N ALA A 33 9.78 7.72 -5.78
CA ALA A 33 8.53 7.99 -6.50
C ALA A 33 7.66 6.76 -6.88
N GLN A 34 7.97 5.55 -6.39
CA GLN A 34 7.15 4.34 -6.64
C GLN A 34 5.94 4.16 -5.69
N GLY A 35 5.54 5.19 -4.94
CA GLY A 35 4.27 5.16 -4.19
C GLY A 35 4.33 4.60 -2.76
N LYS A 36 5.51 4.22 -2.27
CA LYS A 36 5.67 3.71 -0.89
C LYS A 36 5.08 4.63 0.19
N SER A 37 5.34 5.95 0.09
CA SER A 37 4.73 6.92 1.02
C SER A 37 3.23 7.07 0.80
N ASN A 38 2.78 7.05 -0.46
CA ASN A 38 1.35 7.12 -0.80
C ASN A 38 0.57 5.93 -0.23
N LEU A 39 1.18 4.76 -0.07
CA LEU A 39 0.55 3.59 0.54
C LEU A 39 0.20 3.80 2.03
N LEU A 40 0.89 4.74 2.71
CA LEU A 40 0.73 5.05 4.12
C LEU A 40 -0.12 6.30 4.39
N GLU A 41 -0.40 7.09 3.34
CA GLU A 41 -1.28 8.27 3.39
C GLU A 41 -2.76 7.88 3.35
#